data_AF-A0AAE9AE76-F1
#
_entry.id   AF-A0AAE9AE76-F1
#
_cell.length_a   1.000
_cell.length_b   1.000
_cell.length_c   1.000
_cell.angle_alpha   90.00
_cell.angle_beta   90.00
_cell.angle_gamma   90.00
#
_symmetry.space_group_name_H-M   'P 1'
#
loop_
_entity.id
_entity.type
_entity.pdbx_description
1 polymer ?
#
loop_
_entity_poly.entity_id
_entity_poly.type
_entity_poly.pdbx_seq_one_letter_code
_entity_poly.pdbx_strand_id
1 'polypeptide(L)'
;MSFNCEVCNSNSSGIHFGASVCRACSAFFRRSVSRNQEYSCRRNGDCKMGTEQGVMCKKCRFVKCETIGMKKDSVQKHRDIYGKRLPIFQPIFLPTPFLNQIGGMYKKLELDRIEVYQFYEPPRYVNYKQNIEILLREFYLISDWIYNSFNGYAALPTDQKDVLIRHFYFQFLNLESGFRSSQRRRNDVWFLPSGDFIDCVNLESFFHDPDEIQPISSEEAVRLIVQSFI
;
A
#
# COMPACT_ATOMS: atom_id res chain seq x y z
N MET A 1 18.60 30.75 19.88
CA MET A 1 17.37 31.47 19.50
C MET A 1 16.17 30.63 19.93
N SER A 2 15.36 31.12 20.87
CA SER A 2 14.08 30.51 21.23
C SER A 2 13.04 30.95 20.20
N PHE A 3 12.48 30.02 19.44
CA PHE A 3 11.36 30.33 18.56
C PHE A 3 10.08 30.34 19.40
N ASN A 4 9.40 31.47 19.49
CA ASN A 4 8.11 31.56 20.19
C ASN A 4 6.96 31.29 19.22
N CYS A 5 5.86 30.74 19.72
CA CYS A 5 4.66 30.50 18.94
C CYS A 5 3.96 31.82 18.62
N GLU A 6 3.79 32.13 17.34
CA GLU A 6 3.19 33.39 16.86
C GLU A 6 1.69 33.54 17.19
N VAL A 7 1.06 32.47 17.70
CA VAL A 7 -0.35 32.49 18.16
C VAL A 7 -0.45 32.80 19.64
N CYS A 8 0.32 32.13 20.50
CA CYS A 8 0.10 32.12 21.96
C CYS A 8 1.35 32.39 22.80
N ASN A 9 2.48 32.71 22.16
CA ASN A 9 3.77 33.02 22.78
C ASN A 9 4.42 31.89 23.60
N SER A 10 3.84 30.69 23.64
CA SER A 10 4.51 29.51 24.19
C SER A 10 5.72 29.10 23.33
N ASN A 11 6.58 28.21 23.85
CA ASN A 11 7.68 27.67 23.06
C ASN A 11 7.18 27.03 21.74
N SER A 12 7.75 27.46 20.61
CA SER A 12 7.43 26.94 19.28
C SER A 12 8.06 25.57 19.08
N SER A 13 7.43 24.76 18.24
CA SER A 13 7.93 23.43 17.87
C SER A 13 8.38 23.36 16.41
N GLY A 14 8.53 24.52 15.75
CA GLY A 14 8.85 24.64 14.32
C GLY A 14 7.68 25.18 13.49
N ILE A 15 7.82 25.08 12.17
CA ILE A 15 6.82 25.56 11.20
C ILE A 15 5.73 24.50 11.02
N HIS A 16 4.47 24.89 11.26
CA HIS A 16 3.30 24.03 11.00
C HIS A 16 2.28 24.79 10.17
N PHE A 17 1.82 24.21 9.07
CA PHE A 17 0.83 24.79 8.16
C PHE A 17 1.21 26.18 7.62
N GLY A 18 2.50 26.53 7.61
CA GLY A 18 3.00 27.80 7.07
C GLY A 18 3.44 28.85 8.09
N ALA A 19 3.32 28.61 9.40
CA ALA A 19 3.73 29.56 10.44
C ALA A 19 4.47 28.89 11.62
N SER A 20 5.28 29.65 12.37
CA SER A 20 6.01 29.14 13.54
C SER A 20 5.07 29.02 14.74
N VAL A 21 4.69 27.79 15.10
CA VAL A 21 3.70 27.55 16.16
C VAL A 21 4.07 26.37 17.06
N CYS A 22 3.52 26.40 18.28
CA CYS A 22 3.62 25.28 19.19
C CYS A 22 2.71 24.11 18.76
N ARG A 23 3.00 22.91 19.28
CA ARG A 23 2.22 21.69 19.01
C ARG A 23 0.73 21.86 19.32
N ALA A 24 0.39 22.62 20.37
CA ALA A 24 -0.99 22.85 20.76
C ALA A 24 -1.78 23.69 19.73
N CYS A 25 -1.16 24.74 19.19
CA CYS A 25 -1.75 25.58 18.14
C CYS A 25 -1.82 24.85 16.80
N SER A 26 -0.77 24.09 16.45
CA SER A 26 -0.77 23.19 15.29
C SER A 26 -1.94 22.19 15.34
N ALA A 27 -2.10 21.49 16.47
CA ALA A 27 -3.18 20.51 16.64
C ALA A 27 -4.57 21.16 16.69
N PHE A 28 -4.69 22.35 17.29
CA PHE A 28 -5.94 23.12 17.31
C PHE A 28 -6.36 23.52 15.89
N PHE A 29 -5.44 24.09 15.10
CA PHE A 29 -5.72 24.50 13.72
C PHE A 29 -6.15 23.30 12.87
N ARG A 30 -5.39 22.21 12.92
CA ARG A 30 -5.71 20.96 12.21
C ARG A 30 -7.13 20.46 12.50
N ARG A 31 -7.53 20.37 13.77
CA ARG A 31 -8.88 19.90 14.16
C ARG A 31 -9.99 20.87 13.74
N SER A 32 -9.71 22.17 13.78
CA SER A 32 -10.68 23.19 13.42
C SER A 32 -10.98 23.14 11.93
N VAL A 33 -9.95 22.99 11.10
CA VAL A 33 -10.09 22.83 9.64
C VAL A 33 -10.69 21.47 9.29
N SER A 34 -10.19 20.37 9.86
CA SER A 34 -10.62 19.02 9.47
C SER A 34 -12.07 18.71 9.82
N ARG A 35 -12.61 19.32 10.87
CA ARG A 35 -14.01 19.14 11.31
C ARG A 35 -14.90 20.33 10.95
N ASN A 36 -14.42 21.22 10.07
CA ASN A 36 -15.09 22.46 9.68
C ASN A 36 -15.74 23.20 10.87
N GLN A 37 -14.98 23.40 11.95
CA GLN A 37 -15.52 23.93 13.20
C GLN A 37 -15.80 25.43 13.09
N GLU A 38 -17.02 25.80 13.46
CA GLU A 38 -17.39 27.20 13.63
C GLU A 38 -17.34 27.57 15.11
N TYR A 39 -16.70 28.69 15.42
CA TYR A 39 -16.57 29.19 16.78
C TYR A 39 -17.23 30.57 16.91
N SER A 40 -17.88 30.82 18.03
CA SER A 40 -18.35 32.14 18.44
C SER A 40 -17.46 32.72 19.53
N CYS A 41 -17.21 34.03 19.48
CA CYS A 41 -16.56 34.74 20.57
C CYS A 41 -17.63 35.21 21.56
N ARG A 42 -17.37 35.11 22.87
CA ARG A 42 -18.26 35.62 23.93
C ARG A 42 -17.94 37.07 24.34
N ARG A 43 -16.98 37.70 23.67
CA ARG A 43 -16.51 39.09 23.86
C ARG A 43 -16.52 39.79 22.49
N ASN A 44 -15.68 40.81 22.30
CA ASN A 44 -15.67 41.64 21.10
C ASN A 44 -14.78 41.11 19.96
N GLY A 45 -14.40 39.83 19.98
CA GLY A 45 -13.53 39.26 18.94
C GLY A 45 -12.04 39.61 19.06
N ASP A 46 -11.64 40.32 20.11
CA ASP A 46 -10.32 40.90 20.36
C ASP A 46 -9.57 40.22 21.52
N CYS A 47 -9.91 38.97 21.82
CA CYS A 47 -9.32 38.24 22.94
C CYS A 47 -7.80 38.14 22.77
N LYS A 48 -7.03 38.65 23.74
CA LYS A 48 -5.57 38.47 23.79
C LYS A 48 -5.21 36.98 23.95
N MET A 49 -4.24 36.52 23.17
CA MET A 49 -3.68 35.18 23.26
C MET A 49 -2.41 35.24 24.12
N GLY A 50 -2.34 34.48 25.21
CA GLY A 50 -1.23 34.50 26.15
C GLY A 50 -1.21 33.26 27.03
N THR A 51 -0.08 33.05 27.72
CA THR A 51 0.28 31.84 28.49
C THR A 51 -0.33 31.76 29.89
N GLU A 52 -1.11 32.75 30.33
CA GLU A 52 -1.71 32.77 31.66
C GLU A 52 -2.98 31.91 31.72
N GLN A 53 -2.81 30.67 32.21
CA GLN A 53 -3.72 29.64 32.77
C GLN A 53 -5.22 29.56 32.37
N GLY A 54 -5.69 30.30 31.37
CA GLY A 54 -7.07 30.34 30.93
C GLY A 54 -7.32 29.56 29.64
N VAL A 55 -8.57 29.12 29.45
CA VAL A 55 -9.03 28.58 28.17
C VAL A 55 -9.07 29.70 27.14
N MET A 56 -8.11 29.71 26.21
CA MET A 56 -8.08 30.65 25.09
C MET A 56 -9.39 30.62 24.29
N CYS A 57 -9.91 31.80 23.94
CA CYS A 57 -11.09 31.92 23.08
C CYS A 57 -10.85 31.23 21.74
N LYS A 58 -11.64 30.20 21.41
CA LYS A 58 -11.47 29.39 20.20
C LYS A 58 -11.63 30.22 18.92
N LYS A 59 -12.59 31.15 18.88
CA LYS A 59 -12.81 32.02 17.72
C LYS A 59 -11.61 32.91 17.46
N CYS A 60 -11.17 33.68 18.45
CA CYS A 60 -10.02 34.59 18.31
C CYS A 60 -8.71 33.82 18.07
N ARG A 61 -8.54 32.64 18.67
CA ARG A 61 -7.39 31.77 18.42
C ARG A 61 -7.35 31.29 16.98
N PHE A 62 -8.49 30.85 16.43
CA PHE A 62 -8.57 30.38 15.05
C PHE A 62 -8.33 31.51 14.05
N VAL A 63 -8.95 32.68 14.28
CA VAL A 63 -8.68 33.88 13.49
C VAL A 63 -7.20 34.24 13.54
N LYS A 64 -6.57 34.23 14.72
CA LYS A 64 -5.14 34.52 14.84
C LYS A 64 -4.28 33.51 14.07
N CYS A 65 -4.62 32.23 14.07
CA CYS A 65 -3.95 31.22 13.24
C CYS A 65 -4.00 31.58 11.75
N GLU A 66 -5.17 31.97 11.24
CA GLU A 66 -5.32 32.40 9.84
C GLU A 66 -4.54 33.69 9.57
N THR A 67 -4.60 34.67 10.48
CA THR A 67 -3.91 35.96 10.33
C THR A 67 -2.39 35.82 10.26
N ILE A 68 -1.79 34.87 10.99
CA ILE A 68 -0.33 34.62 10.91
C ILE A 68 0.07 33.74 9.71
N GLY A 69 -0.88 33.41 8.81
CA GLY A 69 -0.58 32.70 7.57
C GLY A 69 -0.66 31.17 7.66
N MET A 70 -1.33 30.60 8.66
CA MET A 70 -1.62 29.17 8.64
C MET A 70 -2.62 28.83 7.53
N LYS A 71 -2.23 27.98 6.57
CA LYS A 71 -3.00 27.66 5.37
C LYS A 71 -3.92 26.47 5.60
N LYS A 72 -5.23 26.64 5.35
CA LYS A 72 -6.23 25.55 5.44
C LYS A 72 -5.93 24.41 4.46
N ASP A 73 -5.45 24.73 3.27
CA ASP A 73 -5.16 23.74 2.23
C ASP A 73 -3.93 22.87 2.56
N SER A 74 -3.07 23.31 3.48
CA SER A 74 -1.99 22.50 4.03
C SER A 74 -2.49 21.45 5.04
N VAL A 75 -3.78 21.48 5.41
CA VAL A 75 -4.41 20.43 6.22
C VAL A 75 -4.92 19.34 5.29
N GLN A 76 -4.22 18.21 5.26
CA GLN A 76 -4.65 17.01 4.54
C GLN A 76 -6.07 16.59 4.95
N LYS A 77 -7.02 16.72 4.02
CA LYS A 77 -8.36 16.14 4.09
C LYS A 77 -8.19 14.67 3.67
N HIS A 78 -8.68 13.71 4.46
CA HIS A 78 -8.57 12.26 4.19
C HIS A 78 -7.20 11.62 4.48
N ARG A 79 -6.82 11.55 5.77
CA ARG A 79 -5.92 10.48 6.21
C ARG A 79 -6.74 9.24 6.51
N ASP A 80 -6.19 8.07 6.18
CA ASP A 80 -6.67 6.80 6.73
C ASP A 80 -6.84 6.92 8.25
N ILE A 81 -7.86 6.26 8.78
CA ILE A 81 -8.19 6.31 10.20
C ILE A 81 -7.09 5.60 10.99
N TYR A 82 -6.05 6.34 11.37
CA TYR A 82 -5.10 5.91 12.40
C TYR A 82 -5.69 6.26 13.77
N GLY A 83 -6.49 5.34 14.31
CA GLY A 83 -7.20 5.43 15.58
C GLY A 83 -8.05 4.18 15.80
N LYS A 84 -8.57 3.96 17.02
CA LYS A 84 -9.41 2.79 17.33
C LYS A 84 -10.50 2.68 16.25
N ARG A 85 -10.43 1.60 15.47
CA ARG A 85 -11.49 1.18 14.54
C ARG A 85 -12.81 1.35 15.29
N LEU A 86 -13.84 1.90 14.63
CA LEU A 86 -15.21 1.78 15.13
C LEU A 86 -15.38 0.32 15.62
N PRO A 87 -16.08 0.05 16.74
CA PRO A 87 -16.45 -1.31 17.09
C PRO A 87 -17.50 -1.82 16.08
N ILE A 88 -17.04 -2.06 14.87
CA ILE A 88 -17.64 -2.82 13.80
C ILE A 88 -16.40 -3.53 13.25
N PHE A 89 -16.00 -4.63 13.86
CA PHE A 89 -16.67 -5.91 13.76
C PHE A 89 -16.64 -6.58 15.15
N GLN A 90 -17.74 -7.21 15.58
CA GLN A 90 -17.61 -8.45 16.36
C GLN A 90 -16.48 -9.23 15.69
N PRO A 91 -15.48 -9.81 16.41
CA PRO A 91 -14.41 -10.55 15.75
C PRO A 91 -15.10 -11.39 14.68
N ILE A 92 -14.74 -11.17 13.41
CA ILE A 92 -15.20 -12.07 12.36
C ILE A 92 -14.56 -13.36 12.80
N PHE A 93 -15.31 -14.13 13.57
CA PHE A 93 -15.14 -15.55 13.68
C PHE A 93 -15.38 -15.94 12.24
N LEU A 94 -14.32 -15.92 11.43
CA LEU A 94 -14.27 -16.66 10.20
C LEU A 94 -14.58 -18.06 10.71
N PRO A 95 -15.80 -18.54 10.52
CA PRO A 95 -16.13 -19.83 11.06
C PRO A 95 -15.11 -20.76 10.36
N THR A 96 -14.53 -21.70 11.10
CA THR A 96 -13.62 -22.73 10.57
C THR A 96 -14.02 -23.26 9.17
N PRO A 97 -15.32 -23.33 8.78
CA PRO A 97 -15.76 -23.54 7.41
C PRO A 97 -15.10 -22.69 6.32
N PHE A 98 -14.84 -21.39 6.53
CA PHE A 98 -14.36 -20.52 5.44
C PHE A 98 -12.87 -20.74 5.12
N LEU A 99 -12.01 -20.91 6.13
CA LEU A 99 -10.61 -21.25 5.88
C LEU A 99 -10.48 -22.65 5.25
N ASN A 100 -11.33 -23.59 5.67
CA ASN A 100 -11.43 -24.89 5.02
C ASN A 100 -11.91 -24.79 3.57
N GLN A 101 -12.86 -23.89 3.29
CA GLN A 101 -13.34 -23.62 1.93
C GLN A 101 -12.20 -23.05 1.06
N ILE A 102 -11.48 -22.02 1.52
CA ILE A 102 -10.34 -21.47 0.79
C ILE A 102 -9.27 -22.54 0.57
N GLY A 103 -8.94 -23.32 1.60
CA GLY A 103 -7.98 -24.42 1.48
C GLY A 103 -8.43 -25.49 0.47
N GLY A 104 -9.73 -25.80 0.43
CA GLY A 104 -10.32 -26.70 -0.56
C GLY A 104 -10.25 -26.14 -1.99
N MET A 105 -10.57 -24.86 -2.17
CA MET A 105 -10.48 -24.20 -3.48
C MET A 105 -9.04 -24.04 -3.95
N TYR A 106 -8.09 -23.82 -3.05
CA TYR A 106 -6.66 -23.81 -3.40
C TYR A 106 -6.18 -25.18 -3.87
N LYS A 107 -6.64 -26.28 -3.25
CA LYS A 107 -6.38 -27.63 -3.76
C LYS A 107 -6.99 -27.85 -5.15
N LYS A 108 -8.18 -27.30 -5.40
CA LYS A 108 -8.78 -27.32 -6.75
C LYS A 108 -7.89 -26.56 -7.75
N LEU A 109 -7.38 -25.38 -7.40
CA LEU A 109 -6.44 -24.63 -8.25
C LEU A 109 -5.19 -25.46 -8.59
N GLU A 110 -4.64 -26.21 -7.63
CA GLU A 110 -3.52 -27.13 -7.92
C GLU A 110 -3.91 -28.23 -8.92
N LEU A 111 -5.13 -28.76 -8.86
CA LEU A 111 -5.61 -29.75 -9.81
C LEU A 111 -5.82 -29.12 -11.21
N ASP A 112 -6.41 -27.93 -11.28
CA ASP A 112 -6.62 -27.20 -12.53
C ASP A 112 -5.26 -26.93 -13.23
N ARG A 113 -4.20 -26.65 -12.45
CA ARG A 113 -2.83 -26.48 -12.97
C ARG A 113 -2.25 -27.76 -13.58
N ILE A 114 -2.62 -28.94 -13.07
CA ILE A 114 -2.21 -30.24 -13.63
C ILE A 114 -2.77 -30.44 -15.04
N GLU A 115 -3.95 -29.89 -15.32
CA GLU A 115 -4.57 -29.97 -16.65
C GLU A 115 -3.97 -28.95 -17.64
N VAL A 116 -3.48 -27.81 -17.14
CA VAL A 116 -2.94 -26.71 -17.97
C VAL A 116 -1.45 -26.87 -18.27
N TYR A 117 -0.67 -27.39 -17.32
CA TYR A 117 0.78 -27.48 -17.45
C TYR A 117 1.27 -28.90 -17.63
N GLN A 118 2.31 -29.02 -18.43
CA GLN A 118 3.11 -30.22 -18.50
C GLN A 118 4.24 -30.14 -17.46
N PHE A 119 4.26 -31.09 -16.53
CA PHE A 119 5.29 -31.18 -15.50
C PHE A 119 6.44 -32.05 -15.99
N TYR A 120 7.66 -31.56 -15.80
CA TYR A 120 8.89 -32.23 -16.22
C TYR A 120 9.71 -32.67 -15.00
N GLU A 121 10.36 -33.83 -15.11
CA GLU A 121 11.28 -34.35 -14.11
C GLU A 121 12.62 -34.69 -14.79
N PRO A 122 13.73 -34.00 -14.47
CA PRO A 122 13.81 -32.90 -13.50
C PRO A 122 13.13 -31.62 -14.02
N PRO A 123 12.66 -30.74 -13.11
CA PRO A 123 12.19 -29.40 -13.47
C PRO A 123 13.23 -28.62 -14.27
N ARG A 124 12.78 -27.75 -15.17
CA ARG A 124 13.66 -26.94 -16.01
C ARG A 124 13.71 -25.50 -15.50
N TYR A 125 14.81 -24.81 -15.78
CA TYR A 125 14.84 -23.36 -15.62
C TYR A 125 14.07 -22.71 -16.79
N VAL A 126 13.45 -21.56 -16.54
CA VAL A 126 12.75 -20.78 -17.57
C VAL A 126 13.40 -19.43 -17.80
N ASN A 127 13.27 -18.92 -19.03
CA ASN A 127 13.58 -17.53 -19.34
C ASN A 127 12.38 -16.60 -19.12
N TYR A 128 12.60 -15.30 -19.27
CA TYR A 128 11.59 -14.27 -19.04
C TYR A 128 10.39 -14.38 -19.99
N LYS A 129 10.59 -14.80 -21.25
CA LYS A 129 9.49 -15.00 -22.23
C LYS A 129 8.57 -16.14 -21.78
N GLN A 130 9.16 -17.29 -21.46
CA GLN A 130 8.44 -18.44 -20.92
C GLN A 130 7.75 -18.11 -19.60
N ASN A 131 8.39 -17.33 -18.73
CA ASN A 131 7.77 -16.87 -17.50
C ASN A 131 6.57 -15.97 -17.77
N ILE A 132 6.64 -15.03 -18.71
CA ILE A 132 5.48 -14.21 -19.11
C ILE A 132 4.34 -15.08 -19.62
N GLU A 133 4.61 -16.12 -20.42
CA GLU A 133 3.57 -17.05 -20.87
C GLU A 133 2.89 -17.78 -19.70
N ILE A 134 3.67 -18.21 -18.71
CA ILE A 134 3.15 -18.81 -17.47
C ILE A 134 2.30 -17.77 -16.73
N LEU A 135 2.79 -16.55 -16.54
CA LEU A 135 2.06 -15.46 -15.88
C LEU A 135 0.77 -15.09 -16.62
N LEU A 136 0.69 -15.23 -17.93
CA LEU A 136 -0.56 -14.96 -18.67
C LEU A 136 -1.57 -16.08 -18.46
N ARG A 137 -1.14 -17.35 -18.42
CA ARG A 137 -2.01 -18.51 -18.14
C ARG A 137 -2.51 -18.49 -16.71
N GLU A 138 -1.63 -18.22 -15.75
CA GLU A 138 -1.94 -18.12 -14.33
C GLU A 138 -2.98 -17.03 -14.02
N PHE A 139 -3.01 -15.95 -14.79
CA PHE A 139 -3.98 -14.87 -14.59
C PHE A 139 -5.42 -15.39 -14.67
N TYR A 140 -5.72 -16.24 -15.66
CA TYR A 140 -7.05 -16.81 -15.82
C TYR A 140 -7.39 -17.82 -14.72
N LEU A 141 -6.45 -18.70 -14.38
CA LEU A 141 -6.63 -19.70 -13.31
C LEU A 141 -6.85 -19.05 -11.94
N ILE A 142 -6.04 -18.03 -11.60
CA ILE A 142 -6.16 -17.31 -10.34
C ILE A 142 -7.44 -16.46 -10.31
N SER A 143 -7.83 -15.85 -11.43
CA SER A 143 -9.09 -15.11 -11.53
C SER A 143 -10.30 -16.01 -11.27
N ASP A 144 -10.35 -17.20 -11.89
CA ASP A 144 -11.40 -18.19 -11.63
C ASP A 144 -11.37 -18.69 -10.18
N TRP A 145 -10.18 -18.99 -9.65
CA TRP A 145 -10.02 -19.39 -8.25
C TRP A 145 -10.53 -18.33 -7.27
N ILE A 146 -10.20 -17.05 -7.47
CA ILE A 146 -10.71 -15.94 -6.64
C ILE A 146 -12.23 -15.86 -6.75
N TYR A 147 -12.78 -15.94 -7.95
CA TYR A 147 -14.22 -15.87 -8.17
C TYR A 147 -14.98 -16.95 -7.39
N ASN A 148 -14.43 -18.17 -7.37
CA ASN A 148 -15.04 -19.32 -6.71
C ASN A 148 -14.69 -19.45 -5.21
N SER A 149 -13.62 -18.80 -4.75
CA SER A 149 -13.17 -18.88 -3.35
C SER A 149 -13.86 -17.87 -2.43
N PHE A 150 -14.34 -16.75 -2.98
CA PHE A 150 -14.84 -15.63 -2.20
C PHE A 150 -16.28 -15.29 -2.59
N ASN A 151 -17.26 -15.75 -1.81
CA ASN A 151 -18.70 -15.57 -2.09
C ASN A 151 -19.10 -14.09 -2.34
N GLY A 152 -18.45 -13.13 -1.67
CA GLY A 152 -18.71 -11.70 -1.87
C GLY A 152 -18.07 -11.10 -3.13
N TYR A 153 -17.09 -11.78 -3.73
CA TYR A 153 -16.35 -11.28 -4.89
C TYR A 153 -17.22 -11.22 -6.14
N ALA A 154 -18.07 -12.24 -6.38
CA ALA A 154 -18.96 -12.28 -7.52
C ALA A 154 -19.92 -11.07 -7.57
N ALA A 155 -20.36 -10.57 -6.42
CA ALA A 155 -21.27 -9.43 -6.29
C ALA A 155 -20.61 -8.05 -6.52
N LEU A 156 -19.27 -7.98 -6.58
CA LEU A 156 -18.58 -6.70 -6.76
C LEU A 156 -18.75 -6.14 -8.18
N PRO A 157 -18.83 -4.81 -8.33
CA PRO A 157 -18.69 -4.14 -9.63
C PRO A 157 -17.38 -4.50 -10.34
N THR A 158 -17.37 -4.47 -11.68
CA THR A 158 -16.21 -4.85 -12.50
C THR A 158 -14.97 -3.99 -12.22
N ASP A 159 -15.13 -2.68 -12.06
CA ASP A 159 -14.04 -1.76 -11.71
C ASP A 159 -13.37 -2.12 -10.38
N GLN A 160 -14.17 -2.56 -9.39
CA GLN A 160 -13.65 -2.99 -8.09
C GLN A 160 -12.92 -4.34 -8.21
N LYS A 161 -13.46 -5.27 -9.00
CA LYS A 161 -12.81 -6.56 -9.29
C LYS A 161 -11.44 -6.36 -9.94
N ASP A 162 -11.34 -5.44 -10.91
CA ASP A 162 -10.10 -5.12 -11.61
C ASP A 162 -9.04 -4.52 -10.67
N VAL A 163 -9.44 -3.61 -9.78
CA VAL A 163 -8.53 -3.04 -8.78
C VAL A 163 -8.01 -4.13 -7.85
N LEU A 164 -8.90 -5.00 -7.35
CA LEU A 164 -8.50 -6.08 -6.45
C LEU A 164 -7.54 -7.06 -7.11
N ILE A 165 -7.85 -7.55 -8.32
CA ILE A 165 -6.98 -8.47 -9.06
C ILE A 165 -5.62 -7.81 -9.32
N ARG A 166 -5.59 -6.56 -9.79
CA ARG A 166 -4.34 -5.86 -10.11
C ARG A 166 -3.40 -5.75 -8.91
N HIS A 167 -3.94 -5.53 -7.71
CA HIS A 167 -3.13 -5.44 -6.50
C HIS A 167 -2.78 -6.82 -5.89
N PHE A 168 -3.65 -7.81 -6.07
CA PHE A 168 -3.48 -9.14 -5.48
C PHE A 168 -2.56 -10.05 -6.31
N TYR A 169 -2.75 -10.08 -7.63
CA TYR A 169 -2.23 -11.13 -8.51
C TYR A 169 -0.72 -11.36 -8.40
N PHE A 170 0.08 -10.32 -8.62
CA PHE A 170 1.54 -10.42 -8.57
C PHE A 170 2.05 -10.70 -7.16
N GLN A 171 1.41 -10.14 -6.13
CA GLN A 171 1.80 -10.38 -4.74
C GLN A 171 1.57 -11.84 -4.35
N PHE A 172 0.42 -12.39 -4.76
CA PHE A 172 0.08 -13.79 -4.55
C PHE A 172 1.10 -14.73 -5.22
N LEU A 173 1.42 -14.51 -6.50
CA LEU A 173 2.38 -15.35 -7.21
C LEU A 173 3.80 -15.30 -6.62
N ASN A 174 4.25 -14.13 -6.19
CA ASN A 174 5.55 -13.99 -5.53
C ASN A 174 5.58 -14.77 -4.21
N LEU A 175 4.54 -14.63 -3.38
CA LEU A 175 4.41 -15.36 -2.12
C LEU A 175 4.32 -16.87 -2.35
N GLU A 176 3.52 -17.29 -3.32
CA GLU A 176 3.33 -18.68 -3.68
C GLU A 176 4.62 -19.33 -4.20
N SER A 177 5.37 -18.64 -5.06
CA SER A 177 6.65 -19.13 -5.57
C SER A 177 7.64 -19.33 -4.42
N GLY A 178 7.73 -18.38 -3.49
CA GLY A 178 8.55 -18.50 -2.28
C GLY A 178 8.11 -19.66 -1.39
N PHE A 179 6.80 -19.86 -1.22
CA PHE A 179 6.25 -21.00 -0.48
C PHE A 179 6.62 -22.34 -1.13
N ARG A 180 6.47 -22.48 -2.45
CA ARG A 180 6.84 -23.68 -3.21
C ARG A 180 8.33 -24.00 -3.12
N SER A 181 9.20 -22.99 -3.17
CA SER A 181 10.64 -23.16 -2.96
C SER A 181 10.97 -23.61 -1.54
N SER A 182 10.31 -23.01 -0.54
CA SER A 182 10.47 -23.40 0.87
C SER A 182 10.05 -24.85 1.13
N GLN A 183 8.94 -25.31 0.55
CA GLN A 183 8.49 -26.71 0.64
C GLN A 183 9.53 -27.69 0.09
N ARG A 184 10.25 -27.30 -0.95
CA ARG A 184 11.34 -28.08 -1.56
C ARG A 184 12.70 -27.86 -0.90
N ARG A 185 12.76 -27.06 0.18
CA ARG A 185 13.99 -26.68 0.90
C ARG A 185 15.06 -26.06 0.00
N ARG A 186 14.63 -25.27 -0.98
CA ARG A 186 15.50 -24.53 -1.90
C ARG A 186 15.38 -23.03 -1.63
N ASN A 187 16.50 -22.32 -1.68
CA ASN A 187 16.60 -20.86 -1.50
C ASN A 187 17.34 -20.17 -2.66
N ASP A 188 17.73 -20.96 -3.64
CA ASP A 188 18.53 -20.64 -4.83
C ASP A 188 17.68 -20.62 -6.11
N VAL A 189 16.41 -21.03 -6.02
CA VAL A 189 15.45 -21.02 -7.13
C VAL A 189 14.07 -20.55 -6.69
N TRP A 190 13.31 -20.02 -7.63
CA TRP A 190 11.88 -19.72 -7.47
C TRP A 190 11.05 -20.70 -8.30
N PHE A 191 10.34 -21.62 -7.63
CA PHE A 191 9.45 -22.55 -8.33
C PHE A 191 8.18 -21.86 -8.78
N LEU A 192 7.87 -22.00 -10.06
CA LEU A 192 6.67 -21.46 -10.68
C LEU A 192 5.50 -22.44 -10.58
N PRO A 193 4.25 -21.97 -10.77
CA PRO A 193 3.08 -22.85 -10.81
C PRO A 193 3.13 -23.97 -11.85
N SER A 194 3.90 -23.79 -12.94
CA SER A 194 4.13 -24.82 -13.96
C SER A 194 5.01 -25.98 -13.49
N GLY A 195 5.63 -25.89 -12.31
CA GLY A 195 6.60 -26.86 -11.80
C GLY A 195 8.04 -26.57 -12.20
N ASP A 196 8.26 -25.84 -13.30
CA ASP A 196 9.56 -25.29 -13.69
C ASP A 196 9.98 -24.15 -12.74
N PHE A 197 11.20 -23.63 -12.87
CA PHE A 197 11.74 -22.64 -11.93
C PHE A 197 12.51 -21.50 -12.58
N ILE A 198 12.69 -20.40 -11.84
CA ILE A 198 13.67 -19.35 -12.14
C ILE A 198 14.93 -19.64 -11.34
N ASP A 199 16.09 -19.70 -12.01
CA ASP A 199 17.39 -19.83 -11.36
C ASP A 199 17.81 -18.47 -10.77
N CYS A 200 17.88 -18.39 -9.45
CA CYS A 200 18.26 -17.15 -8.76
C CYS A 200 19.77 -17.04 -8.53
N VAL A 201 20.55 -18.09 -8.83
CA VAL A 201 22.01 -18.07 -8.79
C VAL A 201 22.55 -17.61 -10.14
N ASN A 202 22.01 -18.15 -11.23
CA ASN A 202 22.38 -17.77 -12.58
C ASN A 202 21.26 -16.97 -13.28
N LEU A 203 21.15 -15.69 -12.93
CA LEU A 203 20.12 -14.80 -13.49
C LEU A 203 20.23 -14.60 -15.01
N GLU A 204 21.41 -14.80 -15.59
CA GLU A 204 21.58 -14.73 -17.05
C GLU A 204 20.70 -15.76 -17.77
N SER A 205 20.49 -16.93 -17.17
CA SER A 205 19.58 -17.94 -17.72
C SER A 205 18.13 -17.46 -17.82
N PHE A 206 17.71 -16.57 -16.92
CA PHE A 206 16.36 -15.98 -16.94
C PHE A 206 16.26 -14.86 -17.96
N PHE A 207 17.26 -13.98 -18.03
CA PHE A 207 17.26 -12.84 -18.95
C PHE A 207 17.76 -13.20 -20.36
N HIS A 208 18.17 -14.44 -20.59
CA HIS A 208 18.54 -14.94 -21.90
C HIS A 208 17.36 -14.86 -22.86
N ASP A 209 17.57 -14.19 -23.99
CA ASP A 209 16.63 -14.17 -25.10
C ASP A 209 17.04 -15.22 -26.14
N PRO A 210 16.22 -16.28 -26.35
CA PRO A 210 16.53 -17.32 -27.33
C PRO A 210 16.52 -16.82 -28.78
N ASP A 211 15.91 -15.67 -29.06
CA ASP A 211 15.88 -15.06 -30.40
C ASP A 211 17.07 -14.10 -30.60
N GLU A 212 17.95 -13.94 -29.60
CA GLU A 212 19.09 -13.01 -29.57
C GLU A 212 18.73 -11.53 -29.83
N ILE A 213 17.45 -11.17 -29.70
CA ILE A 213 16.98 -9.79 -29.86
C ILE A 213 17.26 -9.04 -28.55
N GLN A 214 18.51 -8.63 -28.34
CA GLN A 214 18.85 -7.64 -27.32
C GLN A 214 18.72 -6.25 -27.95
N PRO A 215 17.66 -5.48 -27.67
CA PRO A 215 17.41 -4.21 -28.34
C PRO A 215 18.47 -3.13 -28.00
N ILE A 216 19.25 -3.34 -26.94
CA ILE A 216 20.29 -2.42 -26.45
C ILE A 216 21.48 -3.23 -25.93
N SER A 217 22.69 -2.66 -26.00
CA SER A 217 23.88 -3.31 -25.43
C SER A 217 23.87 -3.29 -23.90
N SER A 218 24.66 -4.16 -23.27
CA SER A 218 24.84 -4.15 -21.81
C SER A 218 25.36 -2.79 -21.30
N GLU A 219 26.26 -2.12 -22.02
CA GLU A 219 26.69 -0.77 -21.65
C GLU A 219 25.56 0.28 -21.75
N GLU A 220 24.69 0.17 -22.75
CA GLU A 220 23.53 1.06 -22.92
C GLU A 220 22.50 0.86 -21.81
N ALA A 221 22.22 -0.40 -21.43
CA ALA A 221 21.34 -0.72 -20.31
C ALA A 221 21.86 -0.12 -18.99
N VAL A 222 23.17 -0.24 -18.71
CA VAL A 222 23.79 0.35 -17.52
C VAL A 222 23.65 1.87 -17.52
N ARG A 223 23.84 2.54 -18.67
CA ARG A 223 23.68 4.00 -18.77
C ARG A 223 22.25 4.47 -18.44
N LEU A 224 21.23 3.75 -18.91
CA LEU A 224 19.81 4.06 -18.64
C LEU A 224 19.48 3.92 -17.15
N ILE A 225 20.02 2.88 -16.51
CA ILE A 225 19.72 2.55 -15.11
C ILE A 225 20.47 3.48 -14.15
N VAL A 226 21.76 3.76 -14.40
CA VAL A 226 22.59 4.60 -13.53
C VAL A 226 22.01 6.01 -13.35
N GLN A 227 21.41 6.59 -14.40
CA GLN A 227 20.75 7.90 -14.30
C GLN A 227 19.54 7.92 -13.35
N SER A 228 18.96 6.76 -13.03
CA SER A 228 17.80 6.64 -12.13
C SER A 228 18.19 6.51 -10.65
N PHE A 229 19.47 6.34 -10.35
CA PHE A 229 20.01 6.12 -8.98
C PHE A 229 20.92 7.25 -8.48
N ILE A 230 21.06 8.33 -9.24
CA ILE A 230 21.73 9.59 -8.86
C ILE A 230 20.65 10.66 -8.68
#